data_AF-A0A438AHX0-F1
#
_entry.id   AF-A0A438AHX0-F1
#
_cell.length_a   1.000
_cell.length_b   1.000
_cell.length_c   1.000
_cell.angle_alpha   90.00
_cell.angle_beta   90.00
_cell.angle_gamma   90.00
#
_symmetry.space_group_name_H-M   'P 1'
#
loop_
_entity.id
_entity.type
_entity.pdbx_description
1 polymer ?
#
loop_
_entity_poly.entity_id
_entity_poly.type
_entity_poly.pdbx_seq_one_letter_code
_entity_poly.pdbx_strand_id
1 'polypeptide(L)'
;MTGLLEGYRAASLWTVIGTLDSFGAMPTHEPVVNDRNQATDGGVAAGVDFGPPLAATIVGVEYARVLELAVDPNPQPPFSTRYPPIADADTPARARPVIEESVSPARIRAPDRQRLSRDKGAL
;
A
#
# COMPACT_ATOMS: atom_id res chain seq x y z
N MET A 1 -19.37 -1.25 -3.82
CA MET A 1 -18.38 -0.68 -2.88
C MET A 1 -19.14 0.19 -1.90
N THR A 2 -18.87 0.05 -0.61
CA THR A 2 -19.48 0.79 0.49
C THR A 2 -18.82 2.17 0.57
N GLY A 3 -19.58 3.28 0.61
CA GLY A 3 -19.11 4.69 0.61
C GLY A 3 -18.32 5.12 1.85
N LEU A 4 -17.37 4.30 2.27
CA LEU A 4 -16.59 4.46 3.50
C LEU A 4 -15.66 5.67 3.46
N LEU A 5 -15.24 6.10 2.27
CA LEU A 5 -14.30 7.21 2.08
C LEU A 5 -15.00 8.52 1.68
N GLU A 6 -16.32 8.56 1.63
CA GLU A 6 -17.05 9.76 1.19
C GLU A 6 -16.80 10.93 2.17
N GLY A 7 -16.22 12.01 1.66
CA GLY A 7 -15.79 13.17 2.43
C GLY A 7 -14.57 12.93 3.33
N TYR A 8 -13.82 11.84 3.16
CA TYR A 8 -12.58 11.57 3.89
C TYR A 8 -11.35 11.97 3.10
N ARG A 9 -10.38 12.60 3.78
CA ARG A 9 -9.00 12.64 3.29
C ARG A 9 -8.46 11.22 3.23
N ALA A 10 -7.85 10.85 2.11
CA ALA A 10 -7.31 9.51 1.92
C ALA A 10 -5.99 9.53 1.15
N ALA A 11 -5.08 8.63 1.52
CA ALA A 11 -3.90 8.27 0.76
C ALA A 11 -4.16 6.97 -0.04
N SER A 12 -3.38 6.78 -1.10
CA SER A 12 -3.35 5.53 -1.86
C SER A 12 -2.03 5.42 -2.61
N LEU A 13 -1.80 4.28 -3.24
CA LEU A 13 -0.69 4.11 -4.16
C LEU A 13 -0.78 5.16 -5.29
N TRP A 14 0.35 5.82 -5.58
CA TRP A 14 0.42 6.95 -6.51
C TRP A 14 -0.10 6.67 -7.93
N THR A 15 -0.09 5.40 -8.37
CA THR A 15 -0.62 5.01 -9.68
C THR A 15 -2.15 5.02 -9.72
N VAL A 16 -2.81 4.89 -8.58
CA VAL A 16 -4.28 4.80 -8.47
C VAL A 16 -4.88 5.89 -7.59
N ILE A 17 -4.09 6.83 -7.07
CA ILE A 17 -4.55 7.90 -6.19
C ILE A 17 -5.71 8.72 -6.79
N GLY A 18 -5.72 8.96 -8.11
CA GLY A 18 -6.82 9.64 -8.80
C GLY A 18 -8.15 8.89 -8.80
N THR A 19 -8.17 7.60 -8.44
CA THR A 19 -9.40 6.83 -8.30
C THR A 19 -10.15 7.16 -7.00
N LEU A 20 -9.48 7.76 -6.01
CA LEU A 20 -10.10 8.16 -4.74
C LEU A 20 -11.25 9.17 -4.92
N ASP A 21 -11.15 10.07 -5.90
CA ASP A 21 -12.23 11.02 -6.21
C ASP A 21 -13.53 10.31 -6.60
N SER A 22 -13.43 9.18 -7.32
CA SER A 22 -14.60 8.39 -7.71
C SER A 22 -15.29 7.69 -6.53
N PHE A 23 -14.60 7.62 -5.37
CA PHE A 23 -15.15 7.13 -4.10
C PHE A 23 -15.63 8.27 -3.19
N GLY A 24 -15.66 9.51 -3.66
CA GLY A 24 -16.04 10.69 -2.89
C GLY A 24 -14.99 11.11 -1.86
N ALA A 25 -13.78 10.57 -1.94
CA ALA A 25 -12.69 10.92 -1.04
C ALA A 25 -11.97 12.21 -1.49
N MET A 26 -11.14 12.77 -0.61
CA MET A 26 -10.24 13.89 -0.87
C MET A 26 -8.81 13.34 -0.93
N PRO A 27 -8.23 13.11 -2.12
CA PRO A 27 -6.92 12.49 -2.26
C PRO A 27 -5.83 13.37 -1.67
N THR A 28 -4.85 12.77 -0.98
CA THR A 28 -3.66 13.47 -0.48
C THR A 28 -2.39 12.67 -0.78
N HIS A 29 -1.28 13.38 -0.98
CA HIS A 29 0.04 12.77 -1.17
C HIS A 29 0.80 12.55 0.15
N GLU A 30 0.13 12.68 1.29
CA GLU A 30 0.70 12.33 2.59
C GLU A 30 0.94 10.80 2.63
N PRO A 31 2.10 10.32 3.14
CA PRO A 31 2.38 8.88 3.19
C PRO A 31 1.34 8.09 3.99
N VAL A 32 0.81 8.70 5.05
CA VAL A 32 -0.23 8.12 5.91
C VAL A 32 -1.22 9.23 6.22
N VAL A 33 -2.51 8.93 6.11
CA VAL A 33 -3.60 9.83 6.50
C VAL A 33 -4.44 9.16 7.54
N ASN A 34 -4.51 9.78 8.72
CA ASN A 34 -5.52 9.49 9.73
C ASN A 34 -6.60 10.57 9.63
N ASP A 35 -7.79 10.22 9.17
CA ASP A 35 -8.95 11.09 9.13
C ASP A 35 -10.10 10.45 9.92
N ARG A 36 -10.42 11.03 11.08
CA ARG A 36 -11.42 10.53 12.04
C ARG A 36 -11.14 9.08 12.42
N ASN A 37 -11.99 8.14 11.99
CA ASN A 37 -11.90 6.72 12.30
C ASN A 37 -11.29 5.89 11.15
N GLN A 38 -10.75 6.54 10.13
CA GLN A 38 -10.14 5.92 8.96
C GLN A 38 -8.65 6.23 8.89
N ALA A 39 -7.85 5.20 8.68
CA ALA A 39 -6.43 5.32 8.37
C ALA A 39 -6.18 4.75 6.97
N THR A 40 -5.47 5.50 6.13
CA THR A 40 -5.08 5.09 4.77
C THR A 40 -3.60 5.39 4.56
N ASP A 41 -2.94 4.62 3.70
CA ASP A 41 -1.52 4.78 3.39
C ASP A 41 -1.26 4.95 1.88
N GLY A 42 -0.11 5.54 1.55
CA GLY A 42 0.35 5.81 0.19
C GLY A 42 0.94 4.60 -0.53
N GLY A 43 0.84 3.40 0.04
CA GLY A 43 1.41 2.16 -0.49
C GLY A 43 2.33 1.44 0.50
N VAL A 44 2.91 0.32 0.02
CA VAL A 44 3.59 -0.69 0.83
C VAL A 44 4.60 -0.12 1.84
N ALA A 45 5.47 0.78 1.41
CA ALA A 45 6.50 1.36 2.29
C ALA A 45 5.87 2.19 3.42
N ALA A 46 4.82 2.95 3.14
CA ALA A 46 4.15 3.75 4.15
C ALA A 46 3.40 2.89 5.17
N GLY A 47 2.83 1.75 4.75
CA GLY A 47 2.20 0.80 5.66
C GLY A 47 3.19 0.16 6.64
N VAL A 48 4.41 -0.13 6.18
CA VAL A 48 5.51 -0.63 7.05
C VAL A 48 5.88 0.42 8.11
N ASP A 49 5.99 1.69 7.72
CA ASP A 49 6.32 2.78 8.63
C ASP A 49 5.14 3.11 9.59
N PHE A 50 3.90 2.85 9.19
CA PHE A 50 2.69 3.15 9.96
C PHE A 50 2.27 2.07 10.97
N GLY A 51 2.54 0.80 10.65
CA GLY A 51 2.06 -0.36 11.42
C GLY A 51 2.45 -0.32 12.91
N PRO A 52 3.74 -0.15 13.27
CA PRO A 52 4.16 -0.14 14.66
C PRO A 52 3.54 1.00 15.50
N PRO A 53 3.53 2.28 15.05
CA PRO A 53 2.82 3.35 15.74
C PRO A 53 1.32 3.07 15.96
N LEU A 54 0.64 2.50 14.97
CA LEU A 54 -0.76 2.09 15.11
C LEU A 54 -0.92 0.96 16.14
N ALA A 55 -0.06 -0.07 16.08
CA ALA A 55 -0.06 -1.17 17.04
C ALA A 55 0.21 -0.68 18.48
N ALA A 56 1.04 0.35 18.66
CA ALA A 56 1.27 0.96 19.96
C ALA A 56 0.00 1.58 20.56
N THR A 57 -0.85 2.13 19.69
CA THR A 57 -2.13 2.76 20.09
C THR A 57 -3.20 1.72 20.42
N ILE A 58 -3.23 0.59 19.71
CA ILE A 58 -4.28 -0.43 19.83
C ILE A 58 -3.94 -1.49 20.90
N VAL A 59 -2.70 -2.00 20.88
CA VAL A 59 -2.27 -3.17 21.67
C VAL A 59 -1.28 -2.78 22.77
N GLY A 60 -0.49 -1.73 22.54
CA GLY A 60 0.50 -1.21 23.48
C GLY A 60 1.92 -1.25 22.94
N VAL A 61 2.80 -0.48 23.59
CA VAL A 61 4.17 -0.20 23.13
C VAL A 61 5.04 -1.46 23.04
N GLU A 62 4.92 -2.39 23.98
CA GLU A 62 5.76 -3.61 23.95
C GLU A 62 5.46 -4.49 22.73
N TYR A 63 4.18 -4.65 22.38
CA TYR A 63 3.81 -5.37 21.16
C TYR A 63 4.27 -4.61 19.90
N ALA A 64 4.16 -3.28 19.89
CA ALA A 64 4.62 -2.47 18.78
C ALA A 64 6.12 -2.65 18.50
N ARG A 65 6.96 -2.73 19.55
CA ARG A 65 8.39 -3.00 19.40
C ARG A 65 8.68 -4.40 18.83
N VAL A 66 7.91 -5.41 19.25
CA VAL A 66 8.02 -6.76 18.68
C VAL A 66 7.64 -6.74 17.20
N LEU A 67 6.55 -6.06 16.84
CA LEU A 67 6.13 -5.91 15.45
C LEU A 67 7.18 -5.16 14.62
N GLU A 68 7.71 -4.05 15.15
CA GLU A 68 8.78 -3.29 14.51
C GLU A 68 9.99 -4.18 14.25
N LEU A 69 10.46 -4.94 15.24
CA LEU A 69 11.56 -5.88 15.04
C LEU A 69 11.24 -6.98 14.01
N ALA A 70 10.02 -7.51 14.02
CA ALA A 70 9.61 -8.62 13.16
C ALA A 70 9.52 -8.22 11.67
N VAL A 71 9.22 -6.95 11.39
CA VAL A 71 9.14 -6.43 10.02
C VAL A 71 10.51 -5.99 9.49
N ASP A 72 11.51 -5.84 10.37
CA ASP A 72 12.85 -5.32 10.07
C ASP A 72 12.82 -4.06 9.17
N PRO A 73 12.17 -2.97 9.62
CA PRO A 73 12.01 -1.77 8.85
C PRO A 73 13.30 -0.94 8.90
N ASN A 74 14.43 -1.47 8.44
CA ASN A 74 15.65 -0.70 8.18
C ASN A 74 15.77 -0.28 6.70
N PRO A 75 14.82 0.49 6.11
CA PRO A 75 14.97 0.91 4.75
C PRO A 75 15.85 2.16 4.69
N GLN A 76 17.11 1.99 4.27
CA GLN A 76 17.95 3.08 3.73
C GLN A 76 18.01 2.99 2.19
N PRO A 77 16.92 3.30 1.47
CA PRO A 77 16.91 3.21 0.02
C PRO A 77 17.82 4.27 -0.58
N PRO A 78 18.74 3.91 -1.48
CA PRO A 78 19.78 4.82 -1.98
C PRO A 78 19.28 5.87 -2.97
N PHE A 79 18.04 5.76 -3.48
CA PHE A 79 17.56 6.55 -4.61
C PHE A 79 16.40 7.50 -4.28
N SER A 80 15.85 7.48 -3.06
CA SER A 80 14.76 8.36 -2.62
C SER A 80 13.51 8.43 -3.54
N THR A 81 13.24 7.40 -4.35
CA THR A 81 12.15 7.43 -5.36
C THR A 81 10.84 6.77 -4.91
N ARG A 82 10.49 6.87 -3.62
CA ARG A 82 9.35 6.11 -3.05
C ARG A 82 7.98 6.58 -3.56
N TYR A 83 7.84 7.84 -3.94
CA TYR A 83 6.61 8.41 -4.51
C TYR A 83 6.92 9.66 -5.37
N PRO A 84 6.02 10.05 -6.30
CA PRO A 84 6.36 11.05 -7.32
C PRO A 84 6.86 12.41 -6.78
N PRO A 85 6.27 13.02 -5.75
CA PRO A 85 6.79 14.26 -5.15
C PRO A 85 8.27 14.26 -4.71
N ILE A 86 8.88 13.10 -4.45
CA ILE A 86 10.29 12.99 -4.02
C ILE A 86 11.20 12.30 -5.05
N ALA A 87 10.66 11.91 -6.20
CA ALA A 87 11.41 11.28 -7.28
C ALA A 87 11.75 12.31 -8.37
N ASP A 88 12.83 12.06 -9.13
CA ASP A 88 13.10 12.83 -10.35
C ASP A 88 11.93 12.71 -11.34
N ALA A 89 11.59 13.80 -12.02
CA ALA A 89 10.39 13.89 -12.87
C ALA A 89 10.29 12.78 -13.95
N ASP A 90 11.42 12.31 -14.45
CA ASP A 90 11.50 11.21 -15.43
C ASP A 90 11.12 9.85 -14.84
N THR A 91 11.36 9.63 -13.55
CA THR A 91 11.20 8.30 -12.92
C THR A 91 9.73 7.86 -12.91
N PRO A 92 8.75 8.67 -12.44
CA PRO A 92 7.34 8.31 -12.53
C PRO A 92 6.85 8.12 -13.97
N ALA A 93 7.35 8.91 -14.93
CA ALA A 93 6.98 8.80 -16.33
C ALA A 93 7.41 7.46 -16.94
N ARG A 94 8.61 6.97 -16.60
CA ARG A 94 9.12 5.66 -17.02
C ARG A 94 8.47 4.50 -16.27
N ALA A 95 8.19 4.67 -14.97
CA ALA A 95 7.65 3.60 -14.14
C ALA A 95 6.18 3.27 -14.47
N ARG A 96 5.37 4.26 -14.81
CA ARG A 96 3.93 4.10 -15.02
C ARG A 96 3.55 3.01 -16.05
N PRO A 97 4.04 3.02 -17.30
CA PRO A 97 3.69 1.98 -18.27
C PRO A 97 4.13 0.58 -17.81
N VAL A 98 5.28 0.48 -17.13
CA VAL A 98 5.79 -0.80 -16.59
C VAL A 98 4.86 -1.36 -15.51
N ILE A 99 4.40 -0.50 -14.60
CA ILE A 99 3.46 -0.90 -13.53
C ILE A 99 2.11 -1.29 -14.13
N GLU A 100 1.55 -0.46 -15.01
CA GLU A 100 0.26 -0.71 -15.69
C GLU A 100 0.26 -2.03 -16.45
N GLU A 101 1.33 -2.32 -17.19
CA GLU A 101 1.48 -3.59 -17.90
C GLU A 101 1.59 -4.78 -16.93
N SER A 102 2.25 -4.61 -15.80
CA SER A 102 2.46 -5.67 -14.80
C SER A 102 1.17 -6.03 -14.05
N VAL A 103 0.29 -5.06 -13.82
CA VAL A 103 -1.00 -5.27 -13.13
C VAL A 103 -2.18 -5.46 -14.09
N SER A 104 -1.90 -5.52 -15.40
CA SER A 104 -2.90 -5.84 -16.42
C SER A 104 -3.58 -7.19 -16.10
N PRO A 105 -4.91 -7.31 -16.26
CA PRO A 105 -5.62 -8.58 -16.11
C PRO A 105 -5.04 -9.73 -16.95
N ALA A 106 -4.38 -9.41 -18.07
CA ALA A 106 -3.70 -10.40 -18.91
C ALA A 106 -2.44 -11.01 -18.25
N ARG A 107 -1.81 -10.29 -17.32
CA ARG A 107 -0.59 -10.71 -16.59
C ARG A 107 -0.86 -11.22 -15.19
N ILE A 108 -1.96 -10.80 -14.56
CA ILE A 108 -2.44 -11.41 -13.31
C ILE A 108 -3.02 -12.79 -13.65
N ARG A 109 -2.13 -13.79 -13.78
CA ARG A 109 -2.51 -15.20 -13.90
C ARG A 109 -3.16 -15.58 -12.58
N ALA A 110 -4.48 -15.80 -12.58
CA ALA A 110 -5.13 -16.45 -11.45
C ALA A 110 -4.33 -17.74 -11.14
N PRO A 111 -4.00 -18.04 -9.87
CA PRO A 111 -3.33 -19.29 -9.55
C PRO A 111 -4.16 -20.42 -10.15
N ASP A 112 -3.52 -21.26 -10.97
CA ASP A 112 -4.15 -22.43 -11.59
C ASP A 112 -4.77 -23.28 -10.47
N ARG A 113 -6.10 -23.17 -10.28
CA ARG A 113 -6.84 -23.92 -9.24
C ARG A 113 -6.59 -25.43 -9.35
N GLN A 114 -6.21 -25.91 -10.53
CA GLN A 114 -5.84 -27.31 -10.79
C GLN A 114 -4.54 -27.76 -10.10
N ARG A 115 -3.59 -26.86 -9.80
CA ARG A 115 -2.37 -27.22 -9.06
C ARG A 115 -2.65 -27.50 -7.58
N LEU A 116 -3.50 -26.69 -6.95
CA LEU A 116 -3.87 -26.84 -5.53
C LEU A 116 -4.71 -28.10 -5.24
N SER A 117 -5.40 -28.64 -6.25
CA SER A 117 -6.12 -29.92 -6.11
C SER A 117 -5.20 -31.14 -6.18
N ARG A 118 -4.02 -31.04 -6.79
CA ARG A 118 -3.08 -32.17 -6.91
C ARG A 118 -2.27 -32.36 -5.62
N ASP A 119 -1.94 -31.28 -4.93
CA ASP A 119 -1.16 -31.36 -3.68
C ASP A 119 -2.00 -31.81 -2.46
N LYS A 120 -3.33 -31.74 -2.54
CA LYS A 120 -4.24 -32.23 -1.48
C LYS A 120 -4.60 -33.72 -1.58
N GLY A 121 -4.10 -34.43 -2.60
CA GLY A 121 -4.37 -35.85 -2.82
C GLY A 121 -3.24 -36.79 -2.38
N ALA A 122 -2.19 -36.28 -1.72
CA ALA A 122 -0.97 -37.04 -1.40
C ALA A 122 -0.58 -37.01 0.10
N LEU A 123 -1.56 -36.87 1.00
CA LEU A 123 -1.41 -37.10 2.44
C LEU A 123 -2.54 -38.00 2.95
#